data_AF-A0A7S0WB00-F1
#
_entry.id   AF-A0A7S0WB00-F1
#
_cell.length_a   1.000
_cell.length_b   1.000
_cell.length_c   1.000
_cell.angle_alpha   90.00
_cell.angle_beta   90.00
_cell.angle_gamma   90.00
#
_symmetry.space_group_name_H-M   'P 1'
#
loop_
_entity.id
_entity.type
_entity.pdbx_description
1 polymer ?
#
loop_
_entity_poly.entity_id
_entity_poly.type
_entity_poly.pdbx_seq_one_letter_code
_entity_poly.pdbx_strand_id
1 'polypeptide(L)'
;TTTTTTTTTTRARLPPRRALDFVTFDANNAYGQTFKDSDIAHKLAHDPMFDGWSRKRGLKKEITEAYAALRAVRGALEDADGGGDGGENLIFVELCSGRGFVSIVLASEFPKSRVFMIDNDTKMNVDHVKAFDERVTFHALDIHDAA
;
A
#
# COMPACT_ATOMS: atom_id res chain seq x y z
N THR A 1 -21.89 42.69 40.75
CA THR A 1 -21.16 42.46 39.48
C THR A 1 -21.19 40.98 39.21
N THR A 2 -21.99 40.54 38.22
CA THR A 2 -22.21 39.12 37.93
C THR A 2 -21.40 38.77 36.69
N THR A 3 -20.37 37.94 36.86
CA THR A 3 -19.45 37.54 35.79
C THR A 3 -20.02 36.35 35.03
N THR A 4 -20.51 36.58 33.83
CA THR A 4 -20.95 35.50 32.92
C THR A 4 -19.73 34.86 32.28
N THR A 5 -19.54 33.55 32.53
CA THR A 5 -18.46 32.76 31.91
C THR A 5 -18.98 32.18 30.61
N THR A 6 -18.43 32.62 29.48
CA THR A 6 -18.79 32.13 28.15
C THR A 6 -17.96 30.89 27.84
N THR A 7 -18.56 29.70 27.94
CA THR A 7 -17.93 28.45 27.52
C THR A 7 -17.93 28.36 26.00
N THR A 8 -16.76 28.56 25.37
CA THR A 8 -16.59 28.37 23.93
C THR A 8 -16.46 26.87 23.63
N THR A 9 -17.53 26.24 23.16
CA THR A 9 -17.50 24.86 22.68
C THR A 9 -16.71 24.80 21.37
N THR A 10 -15.47 24.33 21.43
CA THR A 10 -14.65 24.08 20.23
C THR A 10 -15.30 22.95 19.44
N ARG A 11 -15.83 23.26 18.24
CA ARG A 11 -16.43 22.26 17.35
C ARG A 11 -15.33 21.31 16.90
N ALA A 12 -15.42 20.03 17.29
CA ALA A 12 -14.47 19.00 16.88
C ALA A 12 -14.37 18.99 15.34
N ARG A 13 -13.15 19.13 14.81
CA ARG A 13 -12.90 19.10 13.37
C ARG A 13 -13.15 17.67 12.90
N LEU A 14 -14.06 17.48 11.95
CA LEU A 14 -14.29 16.17 11.34
C LEU A 14 -12.96 15.66 10.76
N PRO A 15 -12.65 14.36 10.95
CA PRO A 15 -11.45 13.80 10.37
C PRO A 15 -11.47 14.01 8.84
N PRO A 16 -10.30 14.23 8.21
CA PRO A 16 -10.21 14.37 6.77
C PRO A 16 -10.84 13.17 6.06
N ARG A 17 -11.63 13.40 5.01
CA ARG A 17 -12.27 12.32 4.25
C ARG A 17 -11.19 11.40 3.67
N ARG A 18 -11.20 10.12 4.04
CA ARG A 18 -10.32 9.10 3.44
C ARG A 18 -11.02 8.51 2.23
N ALA A 19 -10.28 8.30 1.14
CA ALA A 19 -10.79 7.63 -0.04
C ALA A 19 -11.20 6.18 0.28
N LEU A 20 -10.46 5.53 1.20
CA LEU A 20 -10.74 4.19 1.72
C LEU A 20 -12.19 4.01 2.18
N ASP A 21 -12.74 5.01 2.89
CA ASP A 21 -14.10 4.94 3.45
C ASP A 21 -15.19 4.88 2.37
N PHE A 22 -14.85 5.16 1.11
CA PHE A 22 -15.74 5.11 -0.05
C PHE A 22 -15.35 4.00 -1.04
N VAL A 23 -14.32 3.20 -0.76
CA VAL A 23 -13.96 2.06 -1.60
C VAL A 23 -14.97 0.93 -1.39
N THR A 24 -15.72 0.63 -2.45
CA THR A 24 -16.65 -0.50 -2.48
C THR A 24 -16.28 -1.44 -3.62
N PHE A 25 -16.45 -2.73 -3.40
CA PHE A 25 -16.26 -3.77 -4.39
C PHE A 25 -17.56 -4.58 -4.50
N ASP A 26 -17.91 -4.95 -5.74
CA ASP A 26 -19.03 -5.85 -5.98
C ASP A 26 -18.75 -7.20 -5.31
N ALA A 27 -19.81 -7.90 -4.90
CA ALA A 27 -19.68 -9.18 -4.19
C ALA A 27 -18.82 -10.19 -4.96
N ASN A 28 -18.90 -10.18 -6.29
CA ASN A 28 -18.19 -11.10 -7.18
C ASN A 28 -16.76 -10.66 -7.56
N ASN A 29 -16.28 -9.52 -7.06
CA ASN A 29 -14.92 -9.05 -7.33
C ASN A 29 -13.91 -9.75 -6.41
N ALA A 30 -13.28 -10.81 -6.90
CA ALA A 30 -12.31 -11.61 -6.13
C ALA A 30 -11.18 -10.76 -5.52
N TYR A 31 -10.62 -9.81 -6.28
CA TYR A 31 -9.53 -8.93 -5.80
C TYR A 31 -9.98 -8.06 -4.63
N GLY A 32 -11.19 -7.51 -4.72
CA GLY A 32 -11.80 -6.73 -3.66
C GLY A 32 -12.04 -7.53 -2.38
N GLN A 33 -12.39 -8.81 -2.49
CA GLN A 33 -12.54 -9.68 -1.32
C GLN A 33 -11.19 -10.02 -0.71
N THR A 34 -10.20 -10.44 -1.51
CA THR A 34 -8.84 -10.71 -1.00
C THR A 34 -8.23 -9.49 -0.32
N PHE A 35 -8.49 -8.28 -0.83
CA PHE A 35 -8.07 -7.05 -0.16
C PHE A 35 -8.71 -6.88 1.22
N LYS A 36 -10.03 -7.05 1.35
CA LYS A 36 -10.74 -6.84 2.62
C LYS A 36 -10.21 -7.75 3.74
N ASP A 37 -9.79 -8.96 3.39
CA ASP A 37 -9.29 -9.96 4.32
C ASP A 37 -7.78 -9.84 4.58
N SER A 38 -7.12 -8.82 4.05
CA SER A 38 -5.66 -8.66 4.12
C SER A 38 -5.19 -7.72 5.24
N ASP A 39 -3.93 -7.92 5.66
CA ASP A 39 -3.22 -6.99 6.54
C ASP A 39 -3.09 -5.58 5.95
N ILE A 40 -3.07 -5.44 4.63
CA ILE A 40 -3.02 -4.14 3.96
C ILE A 40 -4.31 -3.34 4.17
N ALA A 41 -5.48 -3.99 4.15
CA ALA A 41 -6.74 -3.32 4.50
C ALA A 41 -6.73 -2.82 5.94
N HIS A 42 -6.23 -3.63 6.87
CA HIS A 42 -6.07 -3.23 8.27
C HIS A 42 -5.09 -2.04 8.42
N LYS A 43 -3.93 -2.10 7.77
CA LYS A 43 -2.94 -1.00 7.77
C LYS A 43 -3.51 0.30 7.19
N LEU A 44 -4.20 0.25 6.05
CA LEU A 44 -4.83 1.45 5.48
C LEU A 44 -5.90 2.06 6.40
N ALA A 45 -6.58 1.24 7.19
CA ALA A 45 -7.62 1.71 8.11
C ALA A 45 -7.06 2.31 9.41
N HIS A 46 -5.90 1.83 9.88
CA HIS A 46 -5.45 2.06 11.26
C HIS A 46 -4.01 2.57 11.41
N ASP A 47 -3.13 2.35 10.43
CA ASP A 47 -1.72 2.69 10.52
C ASP A 47 -1.47 4.13 10.00
N PRO A 48 -0.96 5.06 10.83
CA PRO A 48 -0.66 6.43 10.41
C PRO A 48 0.33 6.52 9.23
N MET A 49 1.24 5.54 9.07
CA MET A 49 2.18 5.51 7.95
C MET A 49 1.45 5.37 6.60
N PHE A 50 0.23 4.85 6.61
CA PHE A 50 -0.62 4.64 5.43
C PHE A 50 -1.64 5.77 5.21
N ASP A 51 -1.60 6.86 5.99
CA ASP A 51 -2.57 7.97 5.86
C ASP A 51 -2.58 8.58 4.45
N GLY A 52 -1.39 8.73 3.84
CA GLY A 52 -1.27 9.22 2.46
C GLY A 52 -1.85 8.27 1.41
N TRP A 53 -1.95 6.97 1.69
CA TRP A 53 -2.60 5.99 0.82
C TRP A 53 -4.11 5.96 1.06
N SER A 54 -4.55 5.96 2.32
CA SER A 54 -5.98 5.91 2.66
C SER A 54 -6.77 7.08 2.06
N ARG A 55 -6.11 8.23 1.81
CA ARG A 55 -6.69 9.43 1.20
C ARG A 55 -6.51 9.53 -0.32
N LYS A 56 -5.73 8.65 -0.95
CA LYS A 56 -5.38 8.77 -2.36
C LYS A 56 -6.61 8.60 -3.26
N ARG A 57 -6.83 9.57 -4.15
CA ARG A 57 -7.84 9.45 -5.21
C ARG A 57 -7.48 8.27 -6.13
N GLY A 58 -8.46 7.44 -6.43
CA GLY A 58 -8.24 6.25 -7.27
C GLY A 58 -7.73 5.03 -6.50
N LEU A 59 -7.73 5.03 -5.16
CA LEU A 59 -7.29 3.89 -4.35
C LEU A 59 -7.93 2.55 -4.77
N LYS A 60 -9.22 2.53 -5.15
CA LYS A 60 -9.88 1.31 -5.66
C LYS A 60 -9.16 0.69 -6.87
N LYS A 61 -8.65 1.53 -7.78
CA LYS A 61 -7.87 1.09 -8.94
C LYS A 61 -6.57 0.46 -8.50
N GLU A 62 -5.83 1.16 -7.63
CA GLU A 62 -4.53 0.70 -7.08
C GLU A 62 -4.66 -0.65 -6.37
N ILE A 63 -5.72 -0.83 -5.58
CA ILE A 63 -6.06 -2.13 -4.97
C ILE A 63 -6.32 -3.18 -6.05
N THR A 64 -7.16 -2.88 -7.03
CA THR A 64 -7.50 -3.84 -8.09
C THR A 64 -6.26 -4.28 -8.88
N GLU A 65 -5.38 -3.34 -9.24
CA GLU A 65 -4.15 -3.62 -9.98
C GLU A 65 -3.15 -4.44 -9.15
N ALA A 66 -2.95 -4.09 -7.88
CA ALA A 66 -2.03 -4.82 -7.01
C ALA A 66 -2.47 -6.25 -6.72
N TYR A 67 -3.77 -6.49 -6.51
CA TYR A 67 -4.26 -7.85 -6.28
C TYR A 67 -4.35 -8.68 -7.57
N ALA A 68 -4.50 -8.03 -8.73
CA ALA A 68 -4.31 -8.70 -10.02
C ALA A 68 -2.83 -9.10 -10.23
N ALA A 69 -1.89 -8.21 -9.90
CA ALA A 69 -0.46 -8.51 -9.94
C ALA A 69 -0.08 -9.64 -8.97
N LEU A 70 -0.59 -9.61 -7.74
CA LEU A 70 -0.40 -10.68 -6.76
C LEU A 70 -0.91 -12.03 -7.28
N ARG A 71 -2.08 -12.05 -7.92
CA ARG A 71 -2.61 -13.27 -8.54
C ARG A 71 -1.67 -13.81 -9.62
N ALA A 72 -1.14 -12.94 -10.48
CA ALA A 72 -0.21 -13.33 -11.52
C ALA A 72 1.11 -13.88 -10.94
N VAL A 73 1.65 -13.23 -9.90
CA VAL A 73 2.84 -13.71 -9.19
C VAL A 73 2.62 -15.07 -8.58
N ARG A 74 1.50 -15.31 -7.89
CA ARG A 74 1.16 -16.62 -7.32
C ARG A 74 1.14 -17.71 -8.40
N GLY A 75 0.51 -17.45 -9.55
CA GLY A 75 0.49 -18.39 -10.67
C GLY A 75 1.89 -18.69 -11.22
N ALA A 76 2.71 -17.66 -11.41
CA ALA A 76 4.09 -17.83 -11.89
C ALA A 76 4.98 -18.62 -10.90
N LEU A 77 4.79 -18.42 -9.60
CA LEU A 77 5.49 -19.19 -8.57
C LEU A 77 5.03 -20.64 -8.53
N GLU A 78 3.74 -20.90 -8.67
CA GLU A 78 3.18 -22.26 -8.76
C GLU A 78 3.75 -23.01 -9.98
N ASP A 79 3.78 -22.37 -11.16
CA ASP A 79 4.35 -22.95 -12.38
C ASP A 79 5.86 -23.24 -12.27
N ALA A 80 6.57 -22.47 -11.43
CA ALA A 80 8.00 -22.60 -11.23
C ALA A 80 8.39 -23.52 -10.05
N ASP A 81 7.42 -24.14 -9.36
CA ASP A 81 7.61 -24.82 -8.07
C ASP A 81 8.41 -23.95 -7.07
N GLY A 82 8.11 -22.65 -7.10
CA GLY A 82 8.80 -21.60 -6.38
C GLY A 82 7.97 -20.97 -5.27
N GLY A 83 8.57 -20.02 -4.57
CA GLY A 83 7.89 -19.19 -3.58
C GLY A 83 8.16 -19.57 -2.12
N GLY A 84 8.49 -20.83 -1.84
CA GLY A 84 8.90 -21.29 -0.52
C GLY A 84 7.94 -20.93 0.62
N ASP A 85 8.39 -21.10 1.86
CA ASP A 85 7.63 -20.69 3.03
C ASP A 85 7.68 -19.16 3.21
N GLY A 86 6.67 -18.46 2.70
CA GLY A 86 6.50 -17.01 2.87
C GLY A 86 7.42 -16.15 2.00
N GLY A 87 7.91 -16.67 0.88
CA GLY A 87 8.76 -15.91 -0.06
C GLY A 87 10.25 -15.95 0.24
N GLU A 88 10.73 -17.01 0.88
CA GLU A 88 12.16 -17.17 1.16
C GLU A 88 12.97 -17.14 -0.16
N ASN A 89 14.04 -16.34 -0.17
CA ASN A 89 14.88 -16.07 -1.35
C ASN A 89 14.16 -15.39 -2.54
N LEU A 90 12.91 -14.94 -2.39
CA LEU A 90 12.26 -14.14 -3.41
C LEU A 90 12.74 -12.69 -3.37
N ILE A 91 13.06 -12.18 -4.56
CA ILE A 91 13.36 -10.77 -4.80
C ILE A 91 12.37 -10.25 -5.84
N PHE A 92 11.55 -9.28 -5.44
CA PHE A 92 10.69 -8.54 -6.35
C PHE A 92 11.37 -7.24 -6.76
N VAL A 93 11.32 -6.92 -8.05
CA VAL A 93 11.80 -5.65 -8.59
C VAL A 93 10.62 -4.99 -9.31
N GLU A 94 10.10 -3.90 -8.74
CA GLU A 94 8.99 -3.14 -9.32
C GLU A 94 9.55 -1.91 -10.06
N LEU A 95 9.51 -1.96 -11.40
CA LEU A 95 9.90 -0.86 -12.26
C LEU A 95 8.75 0.14 -12.42
N CYS A 96 9.08 1.44 -12.42
CA CYS A 96 8.08 2.51 -12.46
C CYS A 96 7.05 2.38 -11.33
N SER A 97 7.56 2.04 -10.13
CA SER A 97 6.74 1.66 -8.98
C SER A 97 5.83 2.77 -8.47
N GLY A 98 6.09 4.03 -8.83
CA GLY A 98 5.40 5.18 -8.27
C GLY A 98 5.48 5.17 -6.74
N ARG A 99 4.33 5.07 -6.09
CA ARG A 99 4.25 4.95 -4.62
C ARG A 99 4.29 3.51 -4.12
N GLY A 100 4.33 2.49 -4.98
CA GLY A 100 4.54 1.09 -4.61
C GLY A 100 3.35 0.38 -3.95
N PHE A 101 2.12 0.54 -4.46
CA PHE A 101 0.99 -0.22 -3.90
C PHE A 101 1.13 -1.73 -4.15
N VAL A 102 1.64 -2.12 -5.32
CA VAL A 102 1.96 -3.52 -5.64
C VAL A 102 3.04 -4.02 -4.68
N SER A 103 4.13 -3.27 -4.51
CA SER A 103 5.22 -3.58 -3.57
C SER A 103 4.75 -3.89 -2.15
N ILE A 104 3.88 -3.07 -1.56
CA ILE A 104 3.39 -3.35 -0.20
C ILE A 104 2.49 -4.59 -0.13
N VAL A 105 1.68 -4.85 -1.17
CA VAL A 105 0.84 -6.05 -1.23
C VAL A 105 1.73 -7.29 -1.33
N LEU A 106 2.76 -7.27 -2.17
CA LEU A 106 3.72 -8.36 -2.29
C LEU A 106 4.52 -8.56 -1.00
N ALA A 107 5.01 -7.48 -0.37
CA ALA A 107 5.77 -7.57 0.88
C ALA A 107 4.95 -8.07 2.07
N SER A 108 3.62 -7.83 2.05
CA SER A 108 2.68 -8.34 3.05
C SER A 108 2.35 -9.81 2.82
N GLU A 109 2.19 -10.22 1.57
CA GLU A 109 1.91 -11.62 1.22
C GLU A 109 3.13 -12.53 1.44
N PHE A 110 4.31 -12.04 1.08
CA PHE A 110 5.56 -12.77 1.11
C PHE A 110 6.49 -12.17 2.18
N PRO A 111 6.25 -12.46 3.48
CA PRO A 111 6.92 -11.78 4.59
C PRO A 111 8.45 -12.01 4.66
N LYS A 112 8.96 -13.05 3.99
CA LYS A 112 10.40 -13.34 3.90
C LYS A 112 11.06 -12.85 2.60
N SER A 113 10.29 -12.21 1.71
CA SER A 113 10.80 -11.65 0.46
C SER A 113 11.48 -10.29 0.66
N ARG A 114 12.24 -9.86 -0.35
CA ARG A 114 12.73 -8.49 -0.52
C ARG A 114 12.04 -7.85 -1.73
N VAL A 115 11.80 -6.54 -1.66
CA VAL A 115 11.14 -5.76 -2.71
C VAL A 115 11.95 -4.50 -3.00
N PHE A 116 12.37 -4.35 -4.25
CA PHE A 116 13.05 -3.15 -4.75
C PHE A 116 12.06 -2.34 -5.58
N MET A 117 11.65 -1.19 -5.05
CA MET A 117 10.86 -0.19 -5.74
C MET A 117 11.79 0.73 -6.54
N ILE A 118 11.61 0.79 -7.86
CA ILE A 118 12.42 1.64 -8.74
C ILE A 118 11.49 2.66 -9.41
N ASP A 119 11.85 3.94 -9.31
CA ASP A 119 11.15 5.05 -9.98
C ASP A 119 12.13 6.22 -10.17
N ASN A 120 11.87 7.13 -11.10
CA ASN A 120 12.75 8.28 -11.32
C ASN A 120 12.39 9.49 -10.43
N ASP A 121 11.29 9.44 -9.68
CA ASP A 121 10.87 10.53 -8.80
C ASP A 121 11.69 10.57 -7.49
N THR A 122 12.72 11.43 -7.49
CA THR A 122 13.56 11.74 -6.32
C THR A 122 12.82 12.38 -5.13
N LYS A 123 11.55 12.79 -5.31
CA LYS A 123 10.73 13.47 -4.30
C LYS A 123 9.52 12.65 -3.87
N MET A 124 9.42 11.39 -4.30
CA MET A 124 8.31 10.51 -3.99
C MET A 124 8.14 10.32 -2.47
N ASN A 125 6.93 10.55 -1.94
CA ASN A 125 6.62 10.17 -0.57
C ASN A 125 6.29 8.66 -0.48
N VAL A 126 7.25 7.93 0.06
CA VAL A 126 7.20 6.48 0.34
C VAL A 126 7.26 6.15 1.84
N ASP A 127 6.80 7.04 2.73
CA ASP A 127 6.93 6.83 4.19
C ASP A 127 6.32 5.51 4.68
N HIS A 128 5.23 5.07 4.04
CA HIS A 128 4.55 3.79 4.30
C HIS A 128 5.44 2.55 4.12
N VAL A 129 6.52 2.65 3.34
CA VAL A 129 7.50 1.57 3.14
C VAL A 129 8.22 1.23 4.44
N LYS A 130 8.39 2.21 5.35
CA LYS A 130 9.03 2.00 6.67
C LYS A 130 8.28 0.98 7.54
N ALA A 131 7.02 0.68 7.23
CA ALA A 131 6.25 -0.36 7.93
C ALA A 131 6.67 -1.79 7.57
N PHE A 132 7.63 -1.97 6.65
CA PHE A 132 8.15 -3.25 6.18
C PHE A 132 9.66 -3.41 6.43
N ASP A 133 10.22 -2.61 7.32
CA ASP A 133 11.65 -2.60 7.67
C ASP A 133 12.54 -2.45 6.41
N GLU A 134 13.72 -3.06 6.40
CA GLU A 134 14.67 -3.02 5.26
C GLU A 134 14.28 -3.95 4.10
N ARG A 135 13.16 -4.67 4.20
CA ARG A 135 12.74 -5.62 3.14
C ARG A 135 12.18 -4.91 1.93
N VAL A 136 11.63 -3.72 2.10
CA VAL A 136 11.09 -2.92 1.00
C VAL A 136 11.90 -1.63 0.92
N THR A 137 12.53 -1.38 -0.22
CA THR A 137 13.39 -0.20 -0.42
C THR A 137 13.03 0.55 -1.68
N PHE A 138 13.13 1.87 -1.65
CA PHE A 138 12.93 2.74 -2.79
C PHE A 138 14.26 3.23 -3.36
N HIS A 139 14.43 3.13 -4.67
CA HIS A 139 15.61 3.52 -5.41
C HIS A 139 15.21 4.53 -6.49
N ALA A 140 15.66 5.77 -6.32
CA ALA A 140 15.46 6.83 -7.31
C ALA A 140 16.45 6.62 -8.47
N LEU A 141 15.99 6.02 -9.57
CA LEU A 141 16.80 5.67 -10.73
C LEU A 141 15.99 5.87 -12.02
N ASP A 142 16.60 6.48 -13.03
CA ASP A 142 16.05 6.54 -14.38
C ASP A 142 16.39 5.26 -15.14
N ILE A 143 15.36 4.48 -15.49
CA ILE A 143 15.52 3.20 -16.19
C ILE A 143 15.90 3.36 -17.68
N HIS A 144 15.82 4.58 -18.20
CA HIS A 144 16.29 4.90 -19.56
C HIS A 144 17.76 5.31 -19.59
N ASP A 145 18.34 5.65 -18.44
CA ASP A 145 19.74 6.02 -18.33
C ASP A 145 20.58 4.75 -18.27
N ALA A 146 20.96 4.26 -19.46
CA ALA A 146 21.91 3.17 -19.58
C ALA A 146 23.29 3.68 -19.13
N ALA A 147 23.82 3.09 -18.06
CA ALA A 147 25.19 3.31 -17.60
C ALA A 147 26.23 3.06 -18.70
#